data_AF-A0A848XB45-F1
#
_entry.id   AF-A0A848XB45-F1
#
_cell.length_a   1.000
_cell.length_b   1.000
_cell.length_c   1.000
_cell.angle_alpha   90.00
_cell.angle_beta   90.00
_cell.angle_gamma   90.00
#
_symmetry.space_group_name_H-M   'P 1'
#
loop_
_entity.id
_entity.type
_entity.pdbx_description
1 polymer ?
#
loop_
_entity_poly.entity_id
_entity_poly.type
_entity_poly.pdbx_seq_one_letter_code
_entity_poly.pdbx_strand_id
1 'polypeptide(L)'
;MIGSVLIANRGEIALRIVRSARECGIRAIAVYSEADRMAPHVLEADEAYCIGPAPSSESYLKADALVELAEDVGAEAIHPGYGFLAERADFARMVEDAGLVFVGPAPETIAAMGDKTEARRRMQEAGVPIVPGLTEAVADPEAADAAAAEIGFPVLLKASAGGGGKGMRVVSEPAELSRAFDAASREALAAFGDGSVYLERYLERPRHVEIQVLGDAHGNVVHLAERECSIQRRHQKLVEEAPSPVLSAEERARMGQTAVRAAQAVDYRGAGTIEFLYQDGEFFFLEMNTRIQVEHPVTELITGIDLVEWQFRVASGEPLDFEQEDIRLVGHSIECRITSEDHLGGFLPSTGTITHLGVPTGPGVRWDGGVLQGTEVTLHYDPLLAKLVVHAASREAAIARMARALDELVVSGVETCAPFHRRVMDEADFQKGDISIRYLDDHPELLEDDEPEHELMAAAVAAALLEDDHRRHRAPRIEPSAVEPVSGWRRAGMPGGSA
;
A
#
# COMPACT_ATOMS: atom_id res chain seq x y z
N MET A 1 -19.54 13.02 17.21
CA MET A 1 -18.77 11.86 16.75
C MET A 1 -19.62 10.60 16.87
N ILE A 2 -19.59 9.73 15.86
CA ILE A 2 -20.18 8.39 15.92
C ILE A 2 -19.68 7.64 17.18
N GLY A 3 -20.54 6.84 17.79
CA GLY A 3 -20.25 6.11 19.03
C GLY A 3 -19.75 4.67 18.82
N SER A 4 -20.02 4.07 17.66
CA SER A 4 -19.57 2.72 17.34
C SER A 4 -19.37 2.48 15.83
N VAL A 5 -18.44 1.60 15.48
CA VAL A 5 -18.09 1.30 14.10
C VAL A 5 -17.85 -0.19 13.88
N LEU A 6 -18.53 -0.77 12.90
CA LEU A 6 -18.21 -2.09 12.36
C LEU A 6 -17.15 -1.95 11.27
N ILE A 7 -16.10 -2.74 11.37
CA ILE A 7 -14.96 -2.69 10.46
C ILE A 7 -15.12 -3.81 9.45
N ALA A 8 -15.59 -3.48 8.25
CA ALA A 8 -15.85 -4.43 7.17
C ALA A 8 -14.57 -4.79 6.40
N ASN A 9 -13.52 -5.18 7.13
CA ASN A 9 -12.21 -5.52 6.58
C ASN A 9 -11.44 -6.46 7.53
N ARG A 10 -10.19 -6.78 7.19
CA ARG A 10 -9.29 -7.68 7.93
C ARG A 10 -7.86 -7.16 7.98
N GLY A 11 -7.00 -7.87 8.70
CA GLY A 11 -5.55 -7.66 8.64
C GLY A 11 -5.10 -6.31 9.19
N GLU A 12 -4.04 -5.74 8.60
CA GLU A 12 -3.41 -4.52 9.11
C GLU A 12 -4.38 -3.34 9.14
N ILE A 13 -5.17 -3.14 8.08
CA ILE A 13 -6.07 -1.99 7.98
C ILE A 13 -7.20 -2.06 8.99
N ALA A 14 -7.74 -3.26 9.24
CA ALA A 14 -8.73 -3.43 10.28
C ALA A 14 -8.15 -3.08 11.66
N LEU A 15 -6.91 -3.50 11.94
CA LEU A 15 -6.23 -3.14 13.18
C LEU A 15 -5.94 -1.64 13.29
N ARG A 16 -5.51 -1.00 12.19
CA ARG A 16 -5.32 0.46 12.09
C ARG A 16 -6.60 1.22 12.44
N ILE A 17 -7.75 0.75 11.96
CA ILE A 17 -9.07 1.33 12.23
C ILE A 17 -9.49 1.08 13.69
N VAL A 18 -9.29 -0.14 14.23
CA VAL A 18 -9.54 -0.45 15.65
C VAL A 18 -8.76 0.52 16.56
N ARG A 19 -7.49 0.79 16.25
CA ARG A 19 -6.64 1.68 17.05
C ARG A 19 -7.15 3.12 17.06
N SER A 20 -7.45 3.70 15.90
CA SER A 20 -8.04 5.06 15.85
C SER A 20 -9.40 5.11 16.52
N ALA A 21 -10.26 4.09 16.32
CA ALA A 21 -11.57 4.06 16.96
C ALA A 21 -11.42 4.12 18.49
N ARG A 22 -10.50 3.33 19.06
CA ARG A 22 -10.20 3.33 20.49
C ARG A 22 -9.69 4.68 20.99
N GLU A 23 -8.80 5.34 20.25
CA GLU A 23 -8.27 6.67 20.61
C GLU A 23 -9.38 7.74 20.58
N CYS A 24 -10.32 7.63 19.65
CA CYS A 24 -11.51 8.48 19.55
C CYS A 24 -12.62 8.13 20.57
N GLY A 25 -12.47 7.06 21.36
CA GLY A 25 -13.52 6.57 22.26
C GLY A 25 -14.73 5.95 21.55
N ILE A 26 -14.54 5.48 20.31
CA ILE A 26 -15.54 4.79 19.48
C ILE A 26 -15.44 3.29 19.73
N ARG A 27 -16.57 2.63 19.99
CA ARG A 27 -16.65 1.17 20.13
C ARG A 27 -16.31 0.49 18.80
N ALA A 28 -15.24 -0.30 18.76
CA ALA A 28 -14.73 -0.97 17.57
C ALA A 28 -15.22 -2.42 17.47
N ILE A 29 -15.90 -2.75 16.38
CA ILE A 29 -16.49 -4.08 16.13
C ILE A 29 -15.81 -4.72 14.92
N ALA A 30 -15.03 -5.76 15.16
CA ALA A 30 -14.36 -6.51 14.10
C ALA A 30 -15.24 -7.60 13.51
N VAL A 31 -15.05 -7.87 12.23
CA VAL A 31 -15.54 -9.10 11.58
C VAL A 31 -14.37 -9.98 11.19
N TYR A 32 -14.60 -11.30 11.15
CA TYR A 32 -13.57 -12.24 10.74
C TYR A 32 -14.14 -13.48 10.05
N SER A 33 -13.40 -14.03 9.10
CA SER A 33 -13.64 -15.38 8.59
C SER A 33 -13.06 -16.43 9.55
N GLU A 34 -13.45 -17.69 9.42
CA GLU A 34 -12.86 -18.78 10.23
C GLU A 34 -11.32 -18.84 10.20
N ALA A 35 -10.70 -18.45 9.07
CA ALA A 35 -9.25 -18.41 8.92
C ALA A 35 -8.58 -17.28 9.72
N ASP A 36 -9.27 -16.16 9.94
CA ASP A 36 -8.74 -14.99 10.65
C ASP A 36 -9.08 -15.00 12.15
N ARG A 37 -9.58 -16.10 12.71
CA ARG A 37 -10.03 -16.19 14.12
C ARG A 37 -9.00 -15.70 15.14
N MET A 38 -7.71 -15.88 14.84
CA MET A 38 -6.60 -15.48 15.71
C MET A 38 -5.84 -14.24 15.20
N ALA A 39 -6.40 -13.52 14.22
CA ALA A 39 -5.76 -12.34 13.65
C ALA A 39 -5.74 -11.16 14.65
N PRO A 40 -4.72 -10.28 14.60
CA PRO A 40 -4.59 -9.15 15.51
C PRO A 40 -5.83 -8.27 15.63
N HIS A 41 -6.50 -7.96 14.52
CA HIS A 41 -7.68 -7.08 14.53
C HIS A 41 -8.86 -7.69 15.30
N VAL A 42 -8.96 -9.03 15.34
CA VAL A 42 -9.98 -9.75 16.12
C VAL A 42 -9.67 -9.68 17.61
N LEU A 43 -8.39 -9.83 17.97
CA LEU A 43 -7.94 -9.86 19.36
C LEU A 43 -7.93 -8.47 20.00
N GLU A 44 -7.75 -7.42 19.18
CA GLU A 44 -7.68 -6.03 19.66
C GLU A 44 -9.02 -5.29 19.64
N ALA A 45 -10.02 -5.70 18.86
CA ALA A 45 -11.33 -5.05 18.84
C ALA A 45 -12.10 -5.23 20.17
N ASP A 46 -13.09 -4.36 20.43
CA ASP A 46 -13.93 -4.48 21.63
C ASP A 46 -14.88 -5.68 21.53
N GLU A 47 -15.35 -5.97 20.31
CA GLU A 47 -16.21 -7.11 19.98
C GLU A 47 -15.78 -7.68 18.62
N ALA A 48 -15.94 -8.99 18.41
CA ALA A 48 -15.60 -9.62 17.13
C ALA A 48 -16.56 -10.76 16.75
N TYR A 49 -16.99 -10.77 15.48
CA TYR A 49 -18.00 -11.69 14.97
C TYR A 49 -17.51 -12.49 13.76
N CYS A 50 -17.75 -13.81 13.80
CA CYS A 50 -17.42 -14.70 12.70
C CYS A 50 -18.46 -14.54 11.58
N ILE A 51 -18.03 -14.17 10.38
CA ILE A 51 -18.92 -13.88 9.23
C ILE A 51 -18.95 -14.97 8.17
N GLY A 52 -18.21 -16.07 8.35
CA GLY A 52 -18.27 -17.22 7.46
C GLY A 52 -16.93 -17.93 7.26
N PRO A 53 -16.84 -18.85 6.29
CA PRO A 53 -15.62 -19.58 5.97
C PRO A 53 -14.57 -18.68 5.31
N ALA A 54 -13.37 -19.22 5.11
CA ALA A 54 -12.22 -18.48 4.58
C ALA A 54 -12.43 -17.77 3.22
N PRO A 55 -13.11 -18.34 2.22
CA PRO A 55 -13.29 -17.68 0.93
C PRO A 55 -13.98 -16.32 1.07
N SER A 56 -13.37 -15.24 0.56
CA SER A 56 -13.90 -13.88 0.67
C SER A 56 -15.30 -13.73 0.08
N SER A 57 -15.62 -14.48 -0.99
CA SER A 57 -16.95 -14.52 -1.61
C SER A 57 -18.06 -15.05 -0.69
N GLU A 58 -17.68 -15.80 0.35
CA GLU A 58 -18.57 -16.38 1.35
C GLU A 58 -18.47 -15.68 2.71
N SER A 59 -17.61 -14.65 2.83
CA SER A 59 -17.36 -13.89 4.06
C SER A 59 -17.27 -12.38 3.79
N TYR A 60 -16.07 -11.82 3.63
CA TYR A 60 -15.82 -10.36 3.55
C TYR A 60 -16.51 -9.64 2.38
N LEU A 61 -16.99 -10.37 1.36
CA LEU A 61 -17.74 -9.82 0.22
C LEU A 61 -19.27 -10.01 0.36
N LYS A 62 -19.75 -10.53 1.49
CA LYS A 62 -21.19 -10.71 1.76
C LYS A 62 -21.79 -9.42 2.33
N ALA A 63 -22.01 -8.45 1.45
CA ALA A 63 -22.57 -7.13 1.76
C ALA A 63 -23.81 -7.20 2.66
N ASP A 64 -24.82 -8.00 2.29
CA ASP A 64 -26.07 -8.15 3.06
C ASP A 64 -25.79 -8.59 4.50
N ALA A 65 -24.95 -9.61 4.67
CA ALA A 65 -24.63 -10.17 5.99
C ALA A 65 -23.86 -9.19 6.88
N LEU A 66 -23.01 -8.33 6.29
CA LEU A 66 -22.27 -7.30 7.01
C LEU A 66 -23.20 -6.17 7.49
N VAL A 67 -24.17 -5.78 6.67
CA VAL A 67 -25.18 -4.76 7.03
C VAL A 67 -26.12 -5.31 8.10
N GLU A 68 -26.67 -6.51 7.91
CA GLU A 68 -27.52 -7.19 8.90
C GLU A 68 -26.80 -7.32 10.26
N LEU A 69 -25.53 -7.74 10.24
CA LEU A 69 -24.73 -7.83 11.46
C LEU A 69 -24.53 -6.46 12.12
N ALA A 70 -24.27 -5.40 11.35
CA ALA A 70 -24.09 -4.05 11.88
C ALA A 70 -25.36 -3.56 12.59
N GLU A 71 -26.54 -3.85 12.04
CA GLU A 71 -27.84 -3.54 12.68
C GLU A 71 -28.03 -4.35 13.98
N ASP A 72 -27.76 -5.65 13.94
CA ASP A 72 -27.95 -6.57 15.09
C ASP A 72 -27.10 -6.19 16.31
N VAL A 73 -25.87 -5.73 16.08
CA VAL A 73 -24.91 -5.34 17.14
C VAL A 73 -25.04 -3.87 17.54
N GLY A 74 -25.93 -3.12 16.88
CA GLY A 74 -26.14 -1.69 17.09
C GLY A 74 -24.91 -0.85 16.76
N ALA A 75 -24.23 -1.16 15.65
CA ALA A 75 -23.20 -0.28 15.11
C ALA A 75 -23.85 1.00 14.57
N GLU A 76 -23.17 2.15 14.67
CA GLU A 76 -23.66 3.40 14.07
C GLU A 76 -23.06 3.65 12.68
N ALA A 77 -21.90 3.03 12.40
CA ALA A 77 -21.17 3.22 11.16
C ALA A 77 -20.51 1.94 10.68
N ILE A 78 -20.19 1.88 9.39
CA ILE A 78 -19.32 0.87 8.79
C ILE A 78 -18.10 1.54 8.17
N HIS A 79 -16.91 1.13 8.60
CA HIS A 79 -15.65 1.52 7.96
C HIS A 79 -15.17 0.37 7.05
N PRO A 80 -15.09 0.58 5.72
CA PRO A 80 -14.76 -0.50 4.80
C PRO A 80 -13.25 -0.71 4.63
N GLY A 81 -12.41 0.21 5.11
CA GLY A 81 -10.96 0.14 4.93
C GLY A 81 -10.58 0.33 3.46
N TYR A 82 -9.76 -0.57 2.93
CA TYR A 82 -9.44 -0.63 1.50
C TYR A 82 -9.63 -2.03 0.92
N GLY A 83 -9.77 -2.14 -0.40
CA GLY A 83 -10.13 -3.40 -1.04
C GLY A 83 -11.55 -3.87 -0.66
N PHE A 84 -11.85 -5.15 -0.88
CA PHE A 84 -13.17 -5.75 -0.63
C PHE A 84 -14.34 -4.89 -1.14
N LEU A 85 -15.14 -4.33 -0.23
CA LEU A 85 -16.34 -3.55 -0.52
C LEU A 85 -16.12 -2.04 -0.46
N ALA A 86 -14.89 -1.56 -0.20
CA ALA A 86 -14.61 -0.14 0.03
C ALA A 86 -14.93 0.78 -1.15
N GLU A 87 -14.88 0.26 -2.38
CA GLU A 87 -15.20 1.01 -3.61
C GLU A 87 -16.46 0.46 -4.29
N ARG A 88 -17.36 -0.18 -3.52
CA ARG A 88 -18.62 -0.72 -4.02
C ARG A 88 -19.76 0.25 -3.71
N ALA A 89 -20.15 1.03 -4.71
CA ALA A 89 -21.25 1.99 -4.60
C ALA A 89 -22.55 1.36 -4.07
N ASP A 90 -22.89 0.15 -4.53
CA ASP A 90 -24.08 -0.57 -4.04
C ASP A 90 -23.98 -0.92 -2.55
N PHE A 91 -22.79 -1.29 -2.07
CA PHE A 91 -22.59 -1.55 -0.64
C PHE A 91 -22.71 -0.27 0.19
N ALA A 92 -22.06 0.82 -0.23
CA ALA A 92 -22.20 2.11 0.44
C ALA A 92 -23.68 2.56 0.51
N ARG A 93 -24.44 2.34 -0.58
CA ARG A 93 -25.87 2.63 -0.64
C ARG A 93 -26.67 1.76 0.33
N MET A 94 -26.40 0.45 0.39
CA MET A 94 -27.04 -0.46 1.34
C MET A 94 -26.81 -0.03 2.80
N VAL A 95 -25.60 0.43 3.12
CA VAL A 95 -25.27 0.95 4.47
C VAL A 95 -26.10 2.20 4.78
N GLU A 96 -26.16 3.17 3.87
CA GLU A 96 -26.95 4.40 4.05
C GLU A 96 -28.46 4.11 4.11
N ASP A 97 -28.98 3.20 3.28
CA ASP A 97 -30.40 2.81 3.25
C ASP A 97 -30.82 2.08 4.56
N ALA A 98 -29.88 1.41 5.23
CA ALA A 98 -30.07 0.82 6.56
C ALA A 98 -29.99 1.86 7.71
N GLY A 99 -29.75 3.13 7.39
CA GLY A 99 -29.62 4.20 8.38
C GLY A 99 -28.27 4.22 9.12
N LEU A 100 -27.28 3.49 8.62
CA LEU A 100 -25.90 3.46 9.13
C LEU A 100 -25.04 4.49 8.39
N VAL A 101 -23.98 4.96 9.03
CA VAL A 101 -23.00 5.84 8.39
C VAL A 101 -21.96 5.02 7.63
N PHE A 102 -21.85 5.23 6.31
CA PHE A 102 -20.71 4.73 5.55
C PHE A 102 -19.50 5.66 5.74
N VAL A 103 -18.40 5.16 6.33
CA VAL A 103 -17.19 5.95 6.54
C VAL A 103 -16.38 6.05 5.24
N GLY A 104 -16.82 6.94 4.36
CA GLY A 104 -16.26 7.16 3.03
C GLY A 104 -17.09 8.14 2.19
N PRO A 105 -16.76 8.26 0.88
CA PRO A 105 -17.51 9.12 -0.03
C PRO A 105 -18.95 8.63 -0.26
N ALA A 106 -19.78 9.48 -0.87
CA ALA A 106 -21.15 9.13 -1.21
C ALA A 106 -21.22 7.99 -2.24
N PRO A 107 -22.26 7.14 -2.23
CA PRO A 107 -22.44 6.08 -3.22
C PRO A 107 -22.39 6.58 -4.67
N GLU A 108 -22.96 7.76 -4.94
CA GLU A 108 -22.94 8.42 -6.25
C GLU A 108 -21.52 8.81 -6.67
N THR A 109 -20.70 9.28 -5.74
CA THR A 109 -19.30 9.63 -5.98
C THR A 109 -18.47 8.37 -6.26
N ILE A 110 -18.68 7.29 -5.51
CA ILE A 110 -18.03 5.99 -5.75
C ILE A 110 -18.41 5.46 -7.15
N ALA A 111 -19.70 5.52 -7.51
CA ALA A 111 -20.17 5.07 -8.81
C ALA A 111 -19.57 5.91 -9.97
N ALA A 112 -19.57 7.24 -9.83
CA ALA A 112 -19.05 8.15 -10.85
C ALA A 112 -17.54 7.97 -11.08
N MET A 113 -16.77 7.72 -10.01
CA MET A 113 -15.32 7.54 -10.11
C MET A 113 -14.90 6.11 -10.44
N GLY A 114 -15.76 5.11 -10.17
CA GLY A 114 -15.56 3.73 -10.59
C GLY A 114 -15.81 3.48 -12.09
N ASP A 115 -16.58 4.36 -12.74
CA ASP A 115 -16.75 4.35 -14.20
C ASP A 115 -15.64 5.16 -14.88
N LYS A 116 -14.76 4.49 -15.62
CA LYS A 116 -13.60 5.12 -16.27
C LYS A 116 -13.97 6.24 -17.25
N THR A 117 -15.10 6.11 -17.94
CA THR A 117 -15.54 7.08 -18.95
C THR A 117 -16.10 8.32 -18.27
N GLU A 118 -16.98 8.12 -17.29
CA GLU A 118 -17.58 9.19 -16.50
C GLU A 118 -16.54 9.92 -15.67
N ALA A 119 -15.63 9.19 -15.02
CA ALA A 119 -14.50 9.77 -14.29
C ALA A 119 -13.67 10.69 -15.20
N ARG A 120 -13.26 10.21 -16.38
CA ARG A 120 -12.49 11.01 -17.34
C ARG A 120 -13.25 12.24 -17.82
N ARG A 121 -14.54 12.10 -18.13
CA ARG A 121 -15.40 13.23 -18.54
C ARG A 121 -15.43 14.31 -17.46
N ARG A 122 -15.68 13.94 -16.20
CA ARG A 122 -15.68 14.86 -15.05
C ARG A 122 -14.33 15.52 -14.82
N MET A 123 -13.24 14.75 -14.92
CA MET A 123 -11.88 15.27 -14.78
C MET A 123 -11.56 16.30 -15.88
N GLN A 124 -11.91 16.02 -17.14
CA GLN A 124 -11.76 16.98 -18.23
C GLN A 124 -12.57 18.26 -18.00
N GLU A 125 -13.84 18.15 -17.60
CA GLU A 125 -14.71 19.29 -17.28
C GLU A 125 -14.16 20.13 -16.13
N ALA A 126 -13.48 19.49 -15.16
CA ALA A 126 -12.80 20.14 -14.04
C ALA A 126 -11.42 20.74 -14.41
N GLY A 127 -11.00 20.64 -15.67
CA GLY A 127 -9.69 21.11 -16.13
C GLY A 127 -8.52 20.32 -15.55
N VAL A 128 -8.73 19.06 -15.19
CA VAL A 128 -7.68 18.12 -14.77
C VAL A 128 -7.03 17.53 -16.03
N PRO A 129 -5.70 17.64 -16.19
CA PRO A 129 -5.03 17.06 -17.35
C PRO A 129 -5.26 15.55 -17.42
N ILE A 130 -5.60 15.06 -18.61
CA ILE A 130 -5.68 13.63 -18.93
C ILE A 130 -4.66 13.30 -20.01
N VAL A 131 -4.27 12.03 -20.13
CA VAL A 131 -3.31 11.61 -21.18
C VAL A 131 -3.89 12.00 -22.55
N PRO A 132 -3.16 12.77 -23.38
CA PRO A 132 -3.63 13.15 -24.71
C PRO A 132 -3.95 11.90 -25.52
N GLY A 133 -5.15 11.83 -26.08
CA GLY A 133 -5.61 10.64 -26.76
C GLY A 133 -7.08 10.72 -27.15
N LEU A 134 -7.49 9.77 -27.97
CA LEU A 134 -8.88 9.54 -28.29
C LEU A 134 -9.53 8.70 -27.19
N THR A 135 -10.70 9.13 -26.73
CA THR A 135 -11.55 8.35 -25.82
C THR A 135 -12.45 7.37 -26.56
N GLU A 136 -12.72 7.63 -27.83
CA GLU A 136 -13.52 6.77 -28.70
C GLU A 136 -12.63 5.83 -29.50
N ALA A 137 -13.20 4.68 -29.86
CA ALA A 137 -12.51 3.72 -30.71
C ALA A 137 -12.23 4.34 -32.08
N VAL A 138 -11.01 4.15 -32.59
CA VAL A 138 -10.65 4.53 -33.95
C VAL A 138 -11.29 3.56 -34.94
N ALA A 139 -11.96 4.12 -35.94
CA ALA A 139 -12.77 3.33 -36.89
C ALA A 139 -11.91 2.46 -37.81
N ASP A 140 -10.76 2.98 -38.24
CA ASP A 140 -9.86 2.36 -39.20
C ASP A 140 -8.42 2.90 -39.07
N PRO A 141 -7.44 2.26 -39.74
CA PRO A 141 -6.05 2.73 -39.72
C PRO A 141 -5.84 4.17 -40.21
N GLU A 142 -6.66 4.69 -41.13
CA GLU A 142 -6.51 6.08 -41.62
C GLU A 142 -6.90 7.08 -40.54
N ALA A 143 -7.99 6.81 -39.81
CA ALA A 143 -8.38 7.58 -38.63
C ALA A 143 -7.33 7.49 -37.52
N ALA A 144 -6.69 6.32 -37.35
CA ALA A 144 -5.58 6.15 -36.43
C ALA A 144 -4.36 7.00 -36.82
N ASP A 145 -3.99 7.06 -38.10
CA ASP A 145 -2.88 7.90 -38.59
C ASP A 145 -3.14 9.39 -38.33
N ALA A 146 -4.36 9.86 -38.60
CA ALA A 146 -4.75 11.25 -38.34
C ALA A 146 -4.66 11.61 -36.85
N ALA A 147 -5.15 10.71 -35.99
CA ALA A 147 -5.09 10.90 -34.54
C ALA A 147 -3.66 10.87 -34.00
N ALA A 148 -2.83 9.94 -34.47
CA ALA A 148 -1.43 9.84 -34.07
C ALA A 148 -0.62 11.08 -34.50
N ALA A 149 -0.95 11.68 -35.65
CA ALA A 149 -0.33 12.92 -36.10
C ALA A 149 -0.68 14.13 -35.20
N GLU A 150 -1.86 14.15 -34.59
CA GLU A 150 -2.26 15.18 -33.61
C GLU A 150 -1.65 14.95 -32.23
N ILE A 151 -1.64 13.69 -31.76
CA ILE A 151 -1.09 13.30 -30.45
C ILE A 151 0.44 13.42 -30.42
N GLY A 152 1.10 13.03 -31.51
CA GLY A 152 2.56 12.89 -31.61
C GLY A 152 3.06 11.52 -31.14
N PHE A 153 4.06 11.00 -31.84
CA PHE A 153 4.71 9.72 -31.51
C PHE A 153 5.73 9.87 -30.36
N PRO A 154 5.96 8.81 -29.55
CA PRO A 154 5.33 7.50 -29.61
C PRO A 154 3.88 7.49 -29.09
N VAL A 155 3.05 6.64 -29.68
CA VAL A 155 1.64 6.44 -29.29
C VAL A 155 1.39 5.02 -28.80
N LEU A 156 0.37 4.85 -27.97
CA LEU A 156 -0.08 3.57 -27.44
C LEU A 156 -1.46 3.25 -27.97
N LEU A 157 -1.58 2.13 -28.67
CA LEU A 157 -2.86 1.51 -29.01
C LEU A 157 -3.35 0.69 -27.82
N LYS A 158 -4.61 0.89 -27.39
CA LYS A 158 -5.25 0.14 -26.31
C LYS A 158 -6.60 -0.42 -26.75
N ALA A 159 -6.93 -1.63 -26.32
CA ALA A 159 -8.27 -2.19 -26.47
C ALA A 159 -9.30 -1.44 -25.62
N SER A 160 -10.46 -1.09 -26.17
CA SER A 160 -11.49 -0.32 -25.44
C SER A 160 -12.17 -1.15 -24.34
N ALA A 161 -12.39 -2.45 -24.60
CA ALA A 161 -12.97 -3.40 -23.64
C ALA A 161 -11.92 -4.12 -22.75
N GLY A 162 -10.64 -3.74 -22.85
CA GLY A 162 -9.52 -4.46 -22.24
C GLY A 162 -9.06 -3.94 -20.88
N GLY A 163 -8.43 -4.82 -20.10
CA GLY A 163 -7.74 -4.53 -18.84
C GLY A 163 -6.56 -5.48 -18.61
N GLY A 164 -5.61 -5.10 -17.74
CA GLY A 164 -4.47 -5.96 -17.39
C GLY A 164 -3.39 -6.10 -18.47
N GLY A 165 -3.23 -5.07 -19.32
CA GLY A 165 -2.13 -4.95 -20.27
C GLY A 165 -2.22 -5.79 -21.57
N LYS A 166 -3.30 -6.55 -21.75
CA LYS A 166 -3.55 -7.31 -22.99
C LYS A 166 -4.15 -6.40 -24.07
N GLY A 167 -3.72 -6.56 -25.32
CA GLY A 167 -4.16 -5.70 -26.43
C GLY A 167 -3.59 -4.28 -26.40
N MET A 168 -2.41 -4.08 -25.80
CA MET A 168 -1.68 -2.81 -25.83
C MET A 168 -0.48 -2.89 -26.77
N ARG A 169 -0.27 -1.89 -27.64
CA ARG A 169 0.89 -1.84 -28.54
C ARG A 169 1.46 -0.43 -28.63
N VAL A 170 2.75 -0.31 -28.31
CA VAL A 170 3.51 0.92 -28.55
C VAL A 170 3.83 1.01 -30.03
N VAL A 171 3.63 2.19 -30.60
CA VAL A 171 3.97 2.52 -31.98
C VAL A 171 4.90 3.72 -31.93
N SER A 172 6.13 3.53 -32.41
CA SER A 172 7.18 4.55 -32.27
C SER A 172 7.27 5.45 -33.50
N GLU A 173 6.86 4.93 -34.67
CA GLU A 173 6.88 5.66 -35.93
C GLU A 173 5.61 5.42 -36.77
N PRO A 174 5.21 6.38 -37.63
CA PRO A 174 4.00 6.27 -38.45
C PRO A 174 3.93 4.99 -39.30
N ALA A 175 5.07 4.51 -39.80
CA ALA A 175 5.14 3.33 -40.67
C ALA A 175 4.64 2.03 -40.00
N GLU A 176 4.63 1.99 -38.66
CA GLU A 176 4.23 0.82 -37.87
C GLU A 176 2.73 0.80 -37.55
N LEU A 177 2.03 1.94 -37.64
CA LEU A 177 0.72 2.14 -37.03
C LEU A 177 -0.35 1.22 -37.60
N SER A 178 -0.48 1.16 -38.93
CA SER A 178 -1.50 0.33 -39.59
C SER A 178 -1.36 -1.16 -39.21
N ARG A 179 -0.14 -1.69 -39.19
CA ARG A 179 0.12 -3.08 -38.80
C ARG A 179 -0.16 -3.31 -37.30
N ALA A 180 0.20 -2.36 -36.45
CA ALA A 180 -0.03 -2.44 -35.02
C ALA A 180 -1.53 -2.38 -34.69
N PHE A 181 -2.30 -1.51 -35.36
CA PHE A 181 -3.75 -1.38 -35.22
C PHE A 181 -4.44 -2.72 -35.51
N ASP A 182 -4.15 -3.30 -36.67
CA ASP A 182 -4.69 -4.59 -37.11
C ASP A 182 -4.39 -5.71 -36.11
N ALA A 183 -3.17 -5.73 -35.57
CA ALA A 183 -2.75 -6.74 -34.60
C ALA A 183 -3.45 -6.54 -33.24
N ALA A 184 -3.51 -5.30 -32.74
CA ALA A 184 -4.19 -4.95 -31.49
C ALA A 184 -5.70 -5.26 -31.57
N SER A 185 -6.36 -4.91 -32.67
CA SER A 185 -7.78 -5.17 -32.88
C SER A 185 -8.10 -6.68 -32.90
N ARG A 186 -7.29 -7.49 -33.60
CA ARG A 186 -7.47 -8.96 -33.59
C ARG A 186 -7.24 -9.57 -32.20
N GLU A 187 -6.24 -9.08 -31.48
CA GLU A 187 -5.94 -9.54 -30.12
C GLU A 187 -7.06 -9.18 -29.15
N ALA A 188 -7.57 -7.95 -29.23
CA ALA A 188 -8.71 -7.46 -28.45
C ALA A 188 -9.96 -8.29 -28.74
N LEU A 189 -10.26 -8.55 -30.02
CA LEU A 189 -11.40 -9.39 -30.41
C LEU A 189 -11.28 -10.82 -29.86
N ALA A 190 -10.08 -11.41 -29.94
CA ALA A 190 -9.84 -12.77 -29.45
C ALA A 190 -9.92 -12.86 -27.92
N ALA A 191 -9.46 -11.84 -27.21
CA ALA A 191 -9.39 -11.82 -25.74
C ALA A 191 -10.71 -11.38 -25.09
N PHE A 192 -11.42 -10.43 -25.69
CA PHE A 192 -12.53 -9.70 -25.07
C PHE A 192 -13.83 -9.74 -25.88
N GLY A 193 -13.82 -10.32 -27.09
CA GLY A 193 -14.99 -10.34 -27.97
C GLY A 193 -15.31 -8.99 -28.62
N ASP A 194 -14.47 -7.98 -28.39
CA ASP A 194 -14.56 -6.64 -28.98
C ASP A 194 -13.19 -6.24 -29.54
N GLY A 195 -13.14 -5.96 -30.85
CA GLY A 195 -11.93 -5.55 -31.56
C GLY A 195 -11.67 -4.05 -31.56
N SER A 196 -12.48 -3.26 -30.85
CA SER A 196 -12.33 -1.82 -30.79
C SER A 196 -11.04 -1.42 -30.06
N VAL A 197 -10.31 -0.47 -30.65
CA VAL A 197 -9.06 0.07 -30.10
C VAL A 197 -9.09 1.60 -30.12
N TYR A 198 -8.40 2.24 -29.18
CA TYR A 198 -8.20 3.69 -29.13
C TYR A 198 -6.71 4.02 -29.02
N LEU A 199 -6.37 5.29 -29.24
CA LEU A 199 -5.00 5.82 -29.25
C LEU A 199 -4.80 6.81 -28.12
N GLU A 200 -3.66 6.73 -27.45
CA GLU A 200 -3.20 7.76 -26.51
C GLU A 200 -1.68 7.97 -26.63
N ARG A 201 -1.18 9.08 -26.09
CA ARG A 201 0.25 9.35 -26.00
C ARG A 201 0.91 8.26 -25.16
N TYR A 202 1.99 7.69 -25.66
CA TYR A 202 2.79 6.76 -24.88
C TYR A 202 3.77 7.55 -23.99
N LEU A 203 3.74 7.26 -22.69
CA LEU A 203 4.74 7.73 -21.74
C LEU A 203 5.79 6.63 -21.59
N GLU A 204 7.05 6.93 -21.91
CA GLU A 204 8.13 5.95 -21.98
C GLU A 204 8.62 5.48 -20.61
N ARG A 205 8.77 6.43 -19.68
CA ARG A 205 9.24 6.21 -18.31
C ARG A 205 8.43 7.04 -17.32
N PRO A 206 7.09 6.88 -17.27
CA PRO A 206 6.27 7.65 -16.37
C PRO A 206 6.51 7.21 -14.93
N ARG A 207 6.34 8.15 -14.02
CA ARG A 207 6.23 7.93 -12.59
C ARG A 207 4.78 7.80 -12.20
N HIS A 208 4.50 6.99 -11.19
CA HIS A 208 3.20 6.95 -10.53
C HIS A 208 3.26 7.92 -9.33
N VAL A 209 2.67 9.09 -9.49
CA VAL A 209 2.59 10.11 -8.43
C VAL A 209 1.14 10.34 -8.08
N GLU A 210 0.81 10.31 -6.80
CA GLU A 210 -0.57 10.42 -6.34
C GLU A 210 -0.73 11.48 -5.26
N ILE A 211 -1.90 12.12 -5.18
CA ILE A 211 -2.18 13.19 -4.24
C ILE A 211 -3.24 12.73 -3.24
N GLN A 212 -2.91 12.78 -1.95
CA GLN A 212 -3.88 12.60 -0.88
C GLN A 212 -4.83 13.79 -0.84
N VAL A 213 -6.13 13.53 -0.84
CA VAL A 213 -7.16 14.53 -0.56
C VAL A 213 -7.98 14.16 0.67
N LEU A 214 -8.47 15.17 1.37
CA LEU A 214 -9.43 15.03 2.45
C LEU A 214 -10.52 16.08 2.24
N GLY A 215 -11.77 15.64 2.18
CA GLY A 215 -12.94 16.52 2.04
C GLY A 215 -13.95 16.31 3.15
N ASP A 216 -14.66 17.36 3.54
CA ASP A 216 -15.78 17.29 4.49
C ASP A 216 -17.16 17.43 3.80
N ALA A 217 -18.23 17.27 4.58
CA ALA A 217 -19.60 17.45 4.09
C ALA A 217 -20.02 18.93 3.92
N HIS A 218 -19.12 19.88 4.19
CA HIS A 218 -19.36 21.32 4.16
C HIS A 218 -18.73 22.00 2.93
N GLY A 219 -18.14 21.20 2.03
CA GLY A 219 -17.52 21.66 0.78
C GLY A 219 -16.04 22.04 0.92
N ASN A 220 -15.44 21.84 2.09
CA ASN A 220 -14.00 22.04 2.27
C ASN A 220 -13.25 20.82 1.75
N VAL A 221 -12.21 21.06 0.95
CA VAL A 221 -11.33 20.02 0.42
C VAL A 221 -9.90 20.53 0.46
N VAL A 222 -8.99 19.73 1.02
CA VAL A 222 -7.55 20.01 1.11
C VAL A 222 -6.74 18.84 0.54
N HIS A 223 -5.51 19.12 0.11
CA HIS A 223 -4.54 18.07 -0.24
C HIS A 223 -3.47 17.93 0.84
N LEU A 224 -3.09 16.69 1.15
CA LEU A 224 -2.02 16.36 2.11
C LEU A 224 -0.72 15.98 1.38
N ALA A 225 -0.40 16.76 0.34
CA ALA A 225 0.71 16.54 -0.60
C ALA A 225 0.66 15.20 -1.36
N GLU A 226 1.77 14.89 -2.03
CA GLU A 226 1.93 13.74 -2.91
C GLU A 226 2.67 12.56 -2.28
N ARG A 227 2.46 11.39 -2.88
CA ARG A 227 3.28 10.20 -2.70
C ARG A 227 3.84 9.75 -4.04
N GLU A 228 5.06 9.22 -4.00
CA GLU A 228 5.74 8.58 -5.11
C GLU A 228 5.59 7.06 -4.97
N CYS A 229 4.94 6.44 -5.95
CA CYS A 229 4.52 5.04 -5.91
C CYS A 229 5.01 4.26 -7.15
N SER A 230 6.07 4.73 -7.79
CA SER A 230 6.59 4.17 -9.04
C SER A 230 7.17 2.76 -8.92
N ILE A 231 7.69 2.36 -7.75
CA ILE A 231 8.26 1.03 -7.57
C ILE A 231 7.13 0.02 -7.40
N GLN A 232 6.82 -0.67 -8.49
CA GLN A 232 5.70 -1.60 -8.57
C GLN A 232 6.06 -2.86 -9.36
N ARG A 233 5.32 -3.94 -9.09
CA ARG A 233 5.32 -5.19 -9.86
C ARG A 233 3.91 -5.44 -10.39
N ARG A 234 3.74 -5.55 -11.71
CA ARG A 234 2.42 -5.85 -12.33
C ARG A 234 1.29 -4.95 -11.77
N HIS A 235 1.57 -3.66 -11.64
CA HIS A 235 0.66 -2.64 -11.06
C HIS A 235 0.40 -2.75 -9.55
N GLN A 236 1.12 -3.62 -8.84
CA GLN A 236 1.10 -3.67 -7.37
C GLN A 236 2.29 -2.87 -6.83
N LYS A 237 2.01 -1.79 -6.11
CA LYS A 237 3.02 -0.95 -5.46
C LYS A 237 3.77 -1.76 -4.39
N LEU A 238 5.08 -1.54 -4.29
CA LEU A 238 5.99 -2.27 -3.39
C LEU A 238 6.68 -1.35 -2.38
N VAL A 239 7.12 -0.17 -2.86
CA VAL A 239 7.76 0.88 -2.07
C VAL A 239 7.12 2.21 -2.42
N GLU A 240 6.75 2.95 -1.39
CA GLU A 240 6.11 4.26 -1.50
C GLU A 240 6.86 5.28 -0.65
N GLU A 241 6.97 6.52 -1.13
CA GLU A 241 7.61 7.58 -0.35
C GLU A 241 6.88 8.92 -0.44
N ALA A 242 7.01 9.72 0.61
CA ALA A 242 6.41 11.06 0.69
C ALA A 242 7.38 12.05 1.33
N PRO A 243 7.55 13.26 0.77
CA PRO A 243 7.06 13.69 -0.55
C PRO A 243 7.79 12.97 -1.72
N SER A 244 7.36 13.19 -2.96
CA SER A 244 8.06 12.67 -4.14
C SER A 244 9.42 13.36 -4.31
N PRO A 245 10.50 12.63 -4.64
CA PRO A 245 11.82 13.20 -4.84
C PRO A 245 11.95 14.04 -6.12
N VAL A 246 11.02 13.92 -7.08
CA VAL A 246 11.12 14.59 -8.38
C VAL A 246 10.39 15.94 -8.42
N LEU A 247 9.40 16.14 -7.56
CA LEU A 247 8.56 17.35 -7.61
C LEU A 247 9.21 18.54 -6.92
N SER A 248 9.36 19.64 -7.67
CA SER A 248 9.61 20.96 -7.08
C SER A 248 8.43 21.41 -6.22
N ALA A 249 8.67 22.41 -5.36
CA ALA A 249 7.60 23.00 -4.53
C ALA A 249 6.46 23.60 -5.38
N GLU A 250 6.79 24.18 -6.54
CA GLU A 250 5.81 24.75 -7.46
C GLU A 250 4.97 23.65 -8.13
N GLU A 251 5.60 22.58 -8.63
CA GLU A 251 4.88 21.45 -9.24
C GLU A 251 3.97 20.76 -8.22
N ARG A 252 4.47 20.55 -7.00
CA ARG A 252 3.68 20.01 -5.88
C ARG A 252 2.44 20.84 -5.60
N ALA A 253 2.58 22.16 -5.50
CA ALA A 253 1.44 23.06 -5.29
C ALA A 253 0.45 22.99 -6.47
N ARG A 254 0.96 22.96 -7.70
CA ARG A 254 0.14 22.87 -8.92
C ARG A 254 -0.63 21.55 -9.02
N MET A 255 0.04 20.43 -8.75
CA MET A 255 -0.58 19.09 -8.75
C MET A 255 -1.58 18.96 -7.60
N GLY A 256 -1.20 19.40 -6.40
CA GLY A 256 -2.06 19.44 -5.22
C GLY A 256 -3.36 20.21 -5.46
N GLN A 257 -3.27 21.44 -5.98
CA GLN A 257 -4.45 22.23 -6.31
C GLN A 257 -5.30 21.59 -7.42
N THR A 258 -4.67 20.85 -8.34
CA THR A 258 -5.39 20.12 -9.39
C THR A 258 -6.18 18.95 -8.81
N ALA A 259 -5.60 18.22 -7.84
CA ALA A 259 -6.31 17.17 -7.11
C ALA A 259 -7.46 17.72 -6.26
N VAL A 260 -7.30 18.89 -5.62
CA VAL A 260 -8.39 19.57 -4.92
C VAL A 260 -9.55 19.90 -5.88
N ARG A 261 -9.26 20.46 -7.05
CA ARG A 261 -10.30 20.72 -8.07
C ARG A 261 -10.99 19.44 -8.55
N ALA A 262 -10.22 18.37 -8.74
CA ALA A 262 -10.75 17.05 -9.11
C ALA A 262 -11.75 16.54 -8.06
N ALA A 263 -11.37 16.57 -6.79
CA ALA A 263 -12.21 16.14 -5.68
C ALA A 263 -13.46 17.04 -5.50
N GLN A 264 -13.33 18.36 -5.65
CA GLN A 264 -14.46 19.30 -5.61
C GLN A 264 -15.47 19.04 -6.74
N ALA A 265 -15.01 18.66 -7.94
CA ALA A 265 -15.88 18.39 -9.07
C ALA A 265 -16.80 17.16 -8.89
N VAL A 266 -16.56 16.36 -7.86
CA VAL A 266 -17.34 15.16 -7.53
C VAL A 266 -17.91 15.19 -6.11
N ASP A 267 -17.97 16.38 -5.51
CA ASP A 267 -18.45 16.62 -4.14
C ASP A 267 -17.82 15.64 -3.14
N TYR A 268 -16.50 15.44 -3.24
CA TYR A 268 -15.81 14.39 -2.51
C TYR A 268 -15.80 14.65 -0.99
N ARG A 269 -16.10 13.61 -0.22
CA ARG A 269 -16.02 13.58 1.25
C ARG A 269 -15.21 12.39 1.74
N GLY A 270 -14.56 12.55 2.90
CA GLY A 270 -13.66 11.56 3.48
C GLY A 270 -12.26 11.62 2.88
N ALA A 271 -11.45 10.59 3.16
CA ALA A 271 -10.12 10.44 2.57
C ALA A 271 -10.20 9.79 1.18
N GLY A 272 -9.39 10.28 0.25
CA GLY A 272 -9.27 9.71 -1.09
C GLY A 272 -7.97 10.10 -1.74
N THR A 273 -7.68 9.50 -2.89
CA THR A 273 -6.45 9.77 -3.61
C THR A 273 -6.71 9.97 -5.09
N ILE A 274 -6.11 11.01 -5.66
CA ILE A 274 -6.06 11.23 -7.11
C ILE A 274 -4.70 10.73 -7.62
N GLU A 275 -4.70 9.72 -8.48
CA GLU A 275 -3.48 9.15 -9.05
C GLU A 275 -3.15 9.81 -10.40
N PHE A 276 -1.86 10.06 -10.63
CA PHE A 276 -1.34 10.65 -11.86
C PHE A 276 -0.16 9.85 -12.42
N LEU A 277 -0.05 9.82 -13.74
CA LEU A 277 1.21 9.54 -14.42
C LEU A 277 1.98 10.85 -14.59
N TYR A 278 3.21 10.91 -14.11
CA TYR A 278 4.09 12.09 -14.22
C TYR A 278 5.30 11.79 -15.11
N GLN A 279 5.63 12.68 -16.06
CA GLN A 279 6.86 12.61 -16.84
C GLN A 279 7.27 14.03 -17.29
N ASP A 280 8.55 14.38 -17.13
CA ASP A 280 9.16 15.61 -17.66
C ASP A 280 8.40 16.91 -17.32
N GLY A 281 7.84 17.01 -16.11
CA GLY A 281 7.07 18.18 -15.65
C GLY A 281 5.61 18.21 -16.11
N GLU A 282 5.17 17.22 -16.88
CA GLU A 282 3.77 16.97 -17.24
C GLU A 282 3.17 15.89 -16.32
N PHE A 283 1.88 16.01 -16.00
CA PHE A 283 1.15 15.00 -15.23
C PHE A 283 -0.23 14.80 -15.79
N PHE A 284 -0.74 13.57 -15.70
CA PHE A 284 -1.99 13.15 -16.34
C PHE A 284 -2.79 12.26 -15.40
N PHE A 285 -4.06 12.58 -15.19
CA PHE A 285 -4.97 11.81 -14.37
C PHE A 285 -5.04 10.36 -14.83
N LEU A 286 -4.82 9.46 -13.89
CA LEU A 286 -4.91 8.02 -14.08
C LEU A 286 -6.25 7.50 -13.56
N GLU A 287 -6.49 7.68 -12.26
CA GLU A 287 -7.71 7.28 -11.57
C GLU A 287 -7.89 8.01 -10.24
N MET A 288 -9.03 7.80 -9.59
CA MET A 288 -9.29 8.23 -8.23
C MET A 288 -9.64 7.01 -7.38
N ASN A 289 -8.86 6.79 -6.32
CA ASN A 289 -9.17 5.79 -5.31
C ASN A 289 -10.11 6.42 -4.29
N THR A 290 -11.35 5.93 -4.22
CA THR A 290 -12.44 6.53 -3.42
C THR A 290 -12.47 6.04 -1.97
N ARG A 291 -11.28 5.88 -1.39
CA ARG A 291 -11.02 5.25 -0.09
C ARG A 291 -9.64 5.61 0.44
N ILE A 292 -9.35 5.23 1.68
CA ILE A 292 -7.98 5.19 2.19
C ILE A 292 -7.12 4.19 1.39
N GLN A 293 -5.82 4.42 1.35
CA GLN A 293 -4.84 3.55 0.68
C GLN A 293 -3.88 2.91 1.70
N VAL A 294 -3.15 1.89 1.26
CA VAL A 294 -2.20 1.14 2.10
C VAL A 294 -1.11 2.09 2.62
N GLU A 295 -0.59 2.90 1.70
CA GLU A 295 0.50 3.87 1.82
C GLU A 295 0.11 5.21 2.48
N HIS A 296 -1.08 5.32 3.07
CA HIS A 296 -1.46 6.51 3.85
C HIS A 296 -0.47 6.86 4.99
N PRO A 297 0.23 5.92 5.67
CA PRO A 297 1.14 6.25 6.77
C PRO A 297 2.27 7.19 6.39
N VAL A 298 2.80 7.13 5.16
CA VAL A 298 3.88 8.05 4.75
C VAL A 298 3.40 9.50 4.71
N THR A 299 2.12 9.71 4.38
CA THR A 299 1.48 11.03 4.43
C THR A 299 1.23 11.48 5.87
N GLU A 300 0.73 10.59 6.73
CA GLU A 300 0.51 10.91 8.15
C GLU A 300 1.82 11.35 8.83
N LEU A 301 2.93 10.64 8.55
CA LEU A 301 4.22 10.91 9.19
C LEU A 301 4.86 12.25 8.77
N ILE A 302 4.63 12.72 7.54
CA ILE A 302 5.17 14.01 7.09
C ILE A 302 4.24 15.19 7.41
N THR A 303 2.95 14.96 7.61
CA THR A 303 1.97 16.03 7.87
C THR A 303 1.58 16.15 9.35
N GLY A 304 1.67 15.06 10.11
CA GLY A 304 1.14 14.94 11.46
C GLY A 304 -0.38 14.81 11.52
N ILE A 305 -1.05 14.57 10.39
CA ILE A 305 -2.51 14.45 10.29
C ILE A 305 -2.88 12.96 10.29
N ASP A 306 -3.67 12.51 11.26
CA ASP A 306 -4.20 11.13 11.30
C ASP A 306 -5.39 11.00 10.34
N LEU A 307 -5.22 10.25 9.26
CA LEU A 307 -6.21 10.15 8.20
C LEU A 307 -7.44 9.34 8.62
N VAL A 308 -7.28 8.32 9.47
CA VAL A 308 -8.40 7.46 9.90
C VAL A 308 -9.23 8.15 10.97
N GLU A 309 -8.60 8.90 11.89
CA GLU A 309 -9.29 9.81 12.80
C GLU A 309 -10.15 10.80 12.00
N TRP A 310 -9.57 11.45 11.00
CA TRP A 310 -10.30 12.40 10.17
C TRP A 310 -11.43 11.79 9.37
N GLN A 311 -11.29 10.54 8.91
CA GLN A 311 -12.42 9.82 8.31
C GLN A 311 -13.59 9.68 9.29
N PHE A 312 -13.35 9.39 10.59
CA PHE A 312 -14.41 9.34 11.59
C PHE A 312 -15.02 10.71 11.89
N ARG A 313 -14.20 11.77 11.99
CA ARG A 313 -14.66 13.14 12.23
C ARG A 313 -15.56 13.62 11.09
N VAL A 314 -15.11 13.45 9.84
CA VAL A 314 -15.90 13.79 8.65
C VAL A 314 -17.17 12.96 8.56
N ALA A 315 -17.09 11.64 8.79
CA ALA A 315 -18.28 10.79 8.81
C ALA A 315 -19.28 11.17 9.92
N SER A 316 -18.80 11.82 10.99
CA SER A 316 -19.62 12.39 12.06
C SER A 316 -20.19 13.78 11.72
N GLY A 317 -19.95 14.30 10.52
CA GLY A 317 -20.42 15.60 10.05
C GLY A 317 -19.58 16.79 10.53
N GLU A 318 -18.40 16.57 11.11
CA GLU A 318 -17.52 17.66 11.52
C GLU A 318 -16.87 18.33 10.28
N PRO A 319 -16.76 19.67 10.27
CA PRO A 319 -15.96 20.36 9.27
C PRO A 319 -14.46 20.14 9.52
N LEU A 320 -13.64 20.28 8.47
CA LEU A 320 -12.19 20.38 8.64
C LEU A 320 -11.86 21.58 9.53
N ASP A 321 -10.95 21.39 10.49
CA ASP A 321 -10.53 22.44 11.43
C ASP A 321 -9.19 23.09 11.03
N PHE A 322 -8.74 22.83 9.82
CA PHE A 322 -7.52 23.37 9.21
C PHE A 322 -7.74 23.68 7.73
N GLU A 323 -6.96 24.63 7.21
CA GLU A 323 -6.97 25.03 5.82
C GLU A 323 -5.69 24.57 5.10
N GLN A 324 -5.62 24.75 3.78
CA GLN A 324 -4.47 24.32 2.97
C GLN A 324 -3.14 24.94 3.42
N GLU A 325 -3.17 26.16 3.97
CA GLU A 325 -2.00 26.90 4.44
C GLU A 325 -1.46 26.42 5.80
N ASP A 326 -2.26 25.67 6.56
CA ASP A 326 -1.85 25.09 7.85
C ASP A 326 -1.03 23.81 7.67
N ILE A 327 -1.15 23.16 6.52
CA ILE A 327 -0.51 21.87 6.23
C ILE A 327 0.98 22.09 5.97
N ARG A 328 1.80 21.53 6.87
CA ARG A 328 3.26 21.58 6.77
C ARG A 328 3.82 20.20 6.52
N LEU A 329 4.76 20.12 5.58
CA LEU A 329 5.51 18.90 5.32
C LEU A 329 6.81 18.94 6.12
N VAL A 330 7.00 17.93 6.97
CA VAL A 330 8.17 17.80 7.83
C VAL A 330 8.88 16.50 7.50
N GLY A 331 10.11 16.61 7.00
CA GLY A 331 10.95 15.46 6.74
C GLY A 331 10.54 14.65 5.52
N HIS A 332 10.86 13.36 5.56
CA HIS A 332 10.63 12.40 4.48
C HIS A 332 10.24 11.05 5.07
N SER A 333 9.30 10.36 4.45
CA SER A 333 8.81 9.06 4.89
C SER A 333 8.86 8.04 3.75
N ILE A 334 9.21 6.80 4.08
CA ILE A 334 9.25 5.66 3.14
C ILE A 334 8.49 4.50 3.77
N GLU A 335 7.66 3.83 2.98
CA GLU A 335 6.98 2.59 3.32
C GLU A 335 7.47 1.45 2.42
N CYS A 336 7.65 0.27 3.03
CA CYS A 336 7.86 -0.98 2.32
C CYS A 336 6.77 -1.96 2.71
N ARG A 337 6.07 -2.52 1.72
CA ARG A 337 5.06 -3.55 1.94
C ARG A 337 5.74 -4.88 2.20
N ILE A 338 5.69 -5.38 3.43
CA ILE A 338 6.26 -6.68 3.79
C ILE A 338 5.23 -7.75 3.44
N THR A 339 5.43 -8.42 2.30
CA THR A 339 4.57 -9.50 1.81
C THR A 339 5.23 -10.86 2.00
N SER A 340 4.42 -11.91 2.15
CA SER A 340 4.85 -13.31 2.14
C SER A 340 5.02 -13.80 0.70
N GLU A 341 6.00 -13.25 0.00
CA GLU A 341 6.33 -13.60 -1.39
C GLU A 341 7.83 -13.83 -1.54
N ASP A 342 8.20 -14.89 -2.26
CA ASP A 342 9.59 -15.16 -2.64
C ASP A 342 9.97 -14.28 -3.84
N HIS A 343 10.73 -13.21 -3.59
CA HIS A 343 11.15 -12.27 -4.62
C HIS A 343 12.04 -12.89 -5.71
N LEU A 344 12.89 -13.89 -5.36
CA LEU A 344 13.76 -14.59 -6.31
C LEU A 344 12.95 -15.55 -7.19
N GLY A 345 11.90 -16.16 -6.62
CA GLY A 345 10.92 -16.96 -7.35
C GLY A 345 9.94 -16.16 -8.22
N GLY A 346 10.18 -14.86 -8.45
CA GLY A 346 9.27 -13.99 -9.22
C GLY A 346 8.06 -13.52 -8.41
N PHE A 347 8.23 -13.36 -7.09
CA PHE A 347 7.21 -13.03 -6.10
C PHE A 347 6.07 -14.06 -6.09
N LEU A 348 6.43 -15.34 -5.99
CA LEU A 348 5.45 -16.40 -5.74
C LEU A 348 4.99 -16.34 -4.28
N PRO A 349 3.68 -16.49 -4.00
CA PRO A 349 3.19 -16.51 -2.62
C PRO A 349 3.84 -17.62 -1.80
N SER A 350 4.29 -17.28 -0.60
CA SER A 350 4.83 -18.19 0.40
C SER A 350 3.81 -18.41 1.50
N THR A 351 3.43 -19.66 1.73
CA THR A 351 2.53 -20.06 2.83
C THR A 351 3.26 -20.86 3.88
N GLY A 352 2.71 -20.87 5.09
CA GLY A 352 3.32 -21.54 6.23
C GLY A 352 2.95 -20.83 7.52
N THR A 353 3.66 -21.15 8.60
CA THR A 353 3.46 -20.51 9.89
C THR A 353 4.64 -19.60 10.19
N ILE A 354 4.36 -18.38 10.63
CA ILE A 354 5.40 -17.47 11.12
C ILE A 354 5.93 -18.04 12.45
N THR A 355 7.05 -18.73 12.40
CA THR A 355 7.68 -19.37 13.56
C THR A 355 8.41 -18.37 14.46
N HIS A 356 8.90 -17.29 13.87
CA HIS A 356 9.50 -16.18 14.59
C HIS A 356 9.20 -14.85 13.91
N LEU A 357 8.93 -13.82 14.72
CA LEU A 357 8.71 -12.45 14.26
C LEU A 357 9.47 -11.48 15.19
N GLY A 358 10.55 -10.90 14.68
CA GLY A 358 11.29 -9.80 15.30
C GLY A 358 11.01 -8.51 14.56
N VAL A 359 10.20 -7.63 15.16
CA VAL A 359 9.81 -6.35 14.55
C VAL A 359 10.85 -5.27 14.89
N PRO A 360 11.35 -4.49 13.91
CA PRO A 360 12.28 -3.40 14.17
C PRO A 360 11.62 -2.27 14.97
N THR A 361 12.41 -1.59 15.80
CA THR A 361 11.90 -0.49 16.65
C THR A 361 12.85 0.71 16.62
N GLY A 362 12.54 1.75 17.41
CA GLY A 362 13.40 2.93 17.58
C GLY A 362 12.88 4.18 16.88
N PRO A 363 13.61 5.31 16.99
CA PRO A 363 13.13 6.61 16.53
C PRO A 363 12.82 6.65 15.03
N GLY A 364 11.60 7.05 14.70
CA GLY A 364 11.13 7.18 13.31
C GLY A 364 10.89 5.85 12.61
N VAL A 365 10.66 4.74 13.32
CA VAL A 365 10.23 3.45 12.75
C VAL A 365 8.81 3.14 13.23
N ARG A 366 7.93 2.82 12.30
CA ARG A 366 6.53 2.45 12.51
C ARG A 366 6.27 1.09 11.85
N TRP A 367 5.51 0.25 12.54
CA TRP A 367 5.11 -1.07 12.07
C TRP A 367 3.60 -1.22 12.16
N ASP A 368 2.98 -1.39 11.01
CA ASP A 368 1.54 -1.64 10.88
C ASP A 368 1.37 -3.10 10.41
N GLY A 369 1.33 -4.03 11.38
CA GLY A 369 1.30 -5.48 11.11
C GLY A 369 -0.06 -6.13 11.28
N GLY A 370 -0.44 -6.96 10.30
CA GLY A 370 -1.65 -7.79 10.33
C GLY A 370 -1.44 -9.22 10.83
N VAL A 371 -0.23 -9.54 11.32
CA VAL A 371 0.18 -10.90 11.73
C VAL A 371 0.95 -10.90 13.05
N LEU A 372 1.05 -12.07 13.69
CA LEU A 372 1.84 -12.33 14.90
C LEU A 372 2.72 -13.56 14.70
N GLN A 373 3.66 -13.76 15.63
CA GLN A 373 4.31 -15.07 15.75
C GLN A 373 3.26 -16.15 16.01
N GLY A 374 3.31 -17.23 15.25
CA GLY A 374 2.34 -18.32 15.25
C GLY A 374 1.20 -18.16 14.23
N THR A 375 1.10 -17.03 13.54
CA THR A 375 0.10 -16.84 12.48
C THR A 375 0.37 -17.79 11.31
N GLU A 376 -0.66 -18.48 10.85
CA GLU A 376 -0.66 -19.25 9.62
C GLU A 376 -0.99 -18.33 8.43
N VAL A 377 -0.05 -18.23 7.49
CA VAL A 377 -0.18 -17.52 6.22
C VAL A 377 -0.75 -18.50 5.20
N THR A 378 -1.92 -18.16 4.64
CA THR A 378 -2.68 -19.00 3.71
C THR A 378 -2.79 -18.35 2.33
N LEU A 379 -3.28 -19.09 1.33
CA LEU A 379 -3.56 -18.55 -0.02
C LEU A 379 -4.96 -17.91 -0.14
N HIS A 380 -5.71 -17.76 0.97
CA HIS A 380 -7.07 -17.25 0.91
C HIS A 380 -7.14 -15.73 0.68
N TYR A 381 -6.10 -15.00 1.08
CA TYR A 381 -6.06 -13.54 1.09
C TYR A 381 -4.80 -13.01 0.40
N ASP A 382 -4.69 -11.68 0.34
CA ASP A 382 -3.49 -11.03 -0.14
C ASP A 382 -2.28 -11.35 0.76
N PRO A 383 -1.05 -11.36 0.21
CA PRO A 383 0.14 -11.79 0.93
C PRO A 383 0.71 -10.72 1.87
N LEU A 384 0.04 -9.58 2.10
CA LEU A 384 0.56 -8.52 2.97
C LEU A 384 0.59 -8.99 4.42
N LEU A 385 1.79 -9.05 4.99
CA LEU A 385 2.00 -9.35 6.40
C LEU A 385 1.95 -8.06 7.23
N ALA A 386 2.60 -7.01 6.73
CA ALA A 386 2.72 -5.73 7.40
C ALA A 386 3.22 -4.62 6.47
N LYS A 387 3.16 -3.39 6.97
CA LYS A 387 3.83 -2.23 6.40
C LYS A 387 4.95 -1.80 7.35
N LEU A 388 6.17 -1.74 6.83
CA LEU A 388 7.30 -1.14 7.53
C LEU A 388 7.46 0.29 7.04
N VAL A 389 7.29 1.26 7.94
CA VAL A 389 7.29 2.68 7.59
C VAL A 389 8.37 3.39 8.40
N VAL A 390 9.14 4.26 7.75
CA VAL A 390 10.13 5.08 8.45
C VAL A 390 9.97 6.55 8.12
N HIS A 391 10.32 7.40 9.09
CA HIS A 391 10.34 8.86 8.95
C HIS A 391 11.72 9.41 9.32
N ALA A 392 12.15 10.47 8.64
CA ALA A 392 13.44 11.10 8.83
C ALA A 392 13.42 12.60 8.48
N ALA A 393 14.47 13.33 8.85
CA ALA A 393 14.61 14.74 8.48
C ALA A 393 14.93 14.97 6.99
N SER A 394 15.47 13.97 6.28
CA SER A 394 15.76 14.01 4.85
C SER A 394 15.55 12.65 4.21
N ARG A 395 15.41 12.60 2.89
CA ARG A 395 15.25 11.36 2.13
C ARG A 395 16.41 10.39 2.37
N GLU A 396 17.66 10.87 2.33
CA GLU A 396 18.85 10.04 2.57
C GLU A 396 18.83 9.42 3.97
N ALA A 397 18.41 10.18 4.98
CA ALA A 397 18.25 9.69 6.34
C ALA A 397 17.05 8.75 6.51
N ALA A 398 16.03 8.82 5.64
CA ALA A 398 14.92 7.87 5.58
C ALA A 398 15.39 6.56 4.96
N ILE A 399 16.11 6.60 3.83
CA ILE A 399 16.70 5.43 3.17
C ILE A 399 17.61 4.68 4.14
N ALA A 400 18.55 5.38 4.80
CA ALA A 400 19.45 4.75 5.78
C ALA A 400 18.70 4.14 6.98
N ARG A 401 17.60 4.78 7.41
CA ARG A 401 16.75 4.26 8.49
C ARG A 401 15.96 3.03 8.05
N MET A 402 15.43 3.04 6.82
CA MET A 402 14.71 1.89 6.25
C MET A 402 15.64 0.70 6.09
N ALA A 403 16.83 0.91 5.52
CA ALA A 403 17.85 -0.13 5.39
C ALA A 403 18.14 -0.80 6.76
N ARG A 404 18.41 0.00 7.79
CA ARG A 404 18.62 -0.50 9.16
C ARG A 404 17.40 -1.24 9.71
N ALA A 405 16.19 -0.72 9.51
CA ALA A 405 14.97 -1.36 9.99
C ALA A 405 14.70 -2.70 9.28
N LEU A 406 15.02 -2.81 7.99
CA LEU A 406 14.95 -4.05 7.23
C LEU A 406 16.01 -5.07 7.68
N ASP A 407 17.23 -4.63 8.00
CA ASP A 407 18.29 -5.50 8.56
C ASP A 407 17.91 -6.07 9.95
N GLU A 408 17.11 -5.31 10.72
CA GLU A 408 16.62 -5.73 12.05
C GLU A 408 15.33 -6.56 11.98
N LEU A 409 14.62 -6.54 10.84
CA LEU A 409 13.38 -7.29 10.65
C LEU A 409 13.68 -8.77 10.48
N VAL A 410 13.10 -9.61 11.35
CA VAL A 410 13.22 -11.06 11.25
C VAL A 410 11.83 -11.66 11.09
N VAL A 411 11.59 -12.32 9.96
CA VAL A 411 10.40 -13.14 9.71
C VAL A 411 10.89 -14.53 9.34
N SER A 412 10.51 -15.56 10.11
CA SER A 412 10.93 -16.94 9.86
C SER A 412 9.74 -17.87 9.70
N GLY A 413 9.87 -18.86 8.82
CA GLY A 413 8.83 -19.88 8.55
C GLY A 413 8.01 -19.62 7.29
N VAL A 414 8.14 -18.42 6.70
CA VAL A 414 7.67 -18.06 5.35
C VAL A 414 8.73 -17.18 4.70
N GLU A 415 8.80 -17.22 3.36
CA GLU A 415 9.61 -16.27 2.59
C GLU A 415 8.94 -14.90 2.58
N THR A 416 9.74 -13.84 2.47
CA THR A 416 9.23 -12.47 2.38
C THR A 416 9.97 -11.64 1.33
N CYS A 417 9.35 -10.55 0.91
CA CYS A 417 9.98 -9.57 0.02
C CYS A 417 10.88 -8.55 0.76
N ALA A 418 11.09 -8.70 2.07
CA ALA A 418 11.96 -7.80 2.84
C ALA A 418 13.41 -7.72 2.30
N PRO A 419 14.05 -8.83 1.86
CA PRO A 419 15.37 -8.77 1.24
C PRO A 419 15.40 -7.96 -0.06
N PHE A 420 14.36 -8.06 -0.89
CA PHE A 420 14.21 -7.22 -2.08
C PHE A 420 14.20 -5.73 -1.71
N HIS A 421 13.35 -5.33 -0.76
CA HIS A 421 13.29 -3.93 -0.30
C HIS A 421 14.64 -3.45 0.24
N ARG A 422 15.38 -4.33 0.93
CA ARG A 422 16.71 -4.00 1.44
C ARG A 422 17.68 -3.71 0.30
N ARG A 423 17.65 -4.49 -0.79
CA ARG A 423 18.47 -4.24 -1.99
C ARG A 423 18.08 -2.91 -2.66
N VAL A 424 16.79 -2.60 -2.74
CA VAL A 424 16.31 -1.30 -3.26
C VAL A 424 16.92 -0.12 -2.50
N MET A 425 17.06 -0.21 -1.16
CA MET A 425 17.67 0.88 -0.37
C MET A 425 19.15 1.14 -0.72
N ASP A 426 19.87 0.14 -1.24
CA ASP A 426 21.27 0.26 -1.68
C ASP A 426 21.42 0.61 -3.16
N GLU A 427 20.34 0.53 -3.93
CA GLU A 427 20.35 0.77 -5.37
C GLU A 427 20.52 2.26 -5.69
N ALA A 428 21.43 2.57 -6.61
CA ALA A 428 21.92 3.92 -6.86
C ALA A 428 20.86 4.83 -7.49
N ASP A 429 20.01 4.31 -8.36
CA ASP A 429 18.97 5.09 -9.02
C ASP A 429 17.80 5.35 -8.07
N PHE A 430 17.45 4.40 -7.20
CA PHE A 430 16.56 4.67 -6.06
C PHE A 430 17.13 5.76 -5.14
N GLN A 431 18.41 5.69 -4.76
CA GLN A 431 19.04 6.73 -3.92
C GLN A 431 19.04 8.12 -4.56
N LYS A 432 19.20 8.20 -5.89
CA LYS A 432 19.08 9.46 -6.64
C LYS A 432 17.63 9.90 -6.90
N GLY A 433 16.68 9.00 -6.73
CA GLY A 433 15.29 9.20 -7.09
C GLY A 433 15.02 9.07 -8.59
N ASP A 434 15.90 8.44 -9.38
CA ASP A 434 15.70 8.13 -10.80
C ASP A 434 14.89 6.84 -10.96
N ILE A 435 13.60 6.93 -10.67
CA ILE A 435 12.66 5.80 -10.68
C ILE A 435 11.52 6.04 -11.67
N SER A 436 10.91 4.95 -12.12
CA SER A 436 9.71 4.97 -12.95
C SER A 436 8.90 3.69 -12.72
N ILE A 437 7.72 3.58 -13.32
CA ILE A 437 6.94 2.34 -13.26
C ILE A 437 7.64 1.12 -13.90
N ARG A 438 8.75 1.35 -14.61
CA ARG A 438 9.60 0.33 -15.23
C ARG A 438 10.79 -0.08 -14.37
N TYR A 439 10.88 0.42 -13.14
CA TYR A 439 12.04 0.22 -12.26
C TYR A 439 12.49 -1.25 -12.18
N LEU A 440 11.57 -2.21 -11.99
CA LEU A 440 11.93 -3.63 -11.97
C LEU A 440 12.40 -4.18 -13.32
N ASP A 441 11.89 -3.65 -14.43
CA ASP A 441 12.35 -4.05 -15.78
C ASP A 441 13.73 -3.48 -16.09
N ASP A 442 14.02 -2.29 -15.55
CA ASP A 442 15.29 -1.58 -15.73
C ASP A 442 16.39 -2.10 -14.78
N HIS A 443 16.01 -2.73 -13.66
CA HIS A 443 16.89 -3.29 -12.63
C HIS A 443 16.63 -4.79 -12.35
N PRO A 444 16.75 -5.68 -13.36
CA PRO A 444 16.49 -7.12 -13.19
C PRO A 444 17.41 -7.77 -12.15
N GLU A 445 18.60 -7.22 -11.91
CA GLU A 445 19.56 -7.70 -10.92
C GLU A 445 18.99 -7.75 -9.50
N LEU A 446 18.01 -6.90 -9.17
CA LEU A 446 17.34 -6.89 -7.86
C LEU A 446 16.50 -8.16 -7.60
N LEU A 447 16.25 -8.95 -8.63
CA LEU A 447 15.48 -10.20 -8.58
C LEU A 447 16.35 -11.44 -8.78
N GLU A 448 17.65 -11.28 -8.96
CA GLU A 448 18.62 -12.37 -9.12
C GLU A 448 19.28 -12.72 -7.78
N ASP A 449 19.58 -14.01 -7.55
CA ASP A 449 20.23 -14.45 -6.31
C ASP A 449 21.73 -14.16 -6.35
N ASP A 450 22.26 -13.61 -5.26
CA ASP A 450 23.70 -13.49 -5.02
C ASP A 450 24.20 -14.81 -4.38
N GLU A 451 24.02 -15.94 -5.09
CA GLU A 451 24.39 -17.31 -4.68
C GLU A 451 25.73 -17.44 -3.92
N PRO A 452 26.83 -16.76 -4.33
CA PRO A 452 28.14 -16.94 -3.71
C PRO A 452 28.22 -16.50 -2.24
N GLU A 453 27.40 -15.53 -1.83
CA GLU A 453 27.45 -14.94 -0.49
C GLU A 453 26.59 -15.73 0.50
N HIS A 454 25.45 -16.25 0.03
CA HIS A 454 24.55 -17.12 0.81
C HIS A 454 25.19 -18.47 1.16
N GLU A 455 25.88 -19.12 0.22
CA GLU A 455 26.59 -20.38 0.51
C GLU A 455 27.71 -20.19 1.54
N LEU A 456 28.43 -19.07 1.45
CA LEU A 456 29.49 -18.74 2.40
C LEU A 456 28.93 -18.46 3.80
N MET A 457 27.81 -17.73 3.89
CA MET A 457 27.13 -17.45 5.16
C MET A 457 26.54 -18.74 5.76
N ALA A 458 25.87 -19.56 4.96
CA ALA A 458 25.33 -20.85 5.41
C ALA A 458 26.44 -21.78 5.90
N ALA A 459 27.58 -21.85 5.19
CA ALA A 459 28.75 -22.58 5.62
C ALA A 459 29.34 -22.03 6.93
N ALA A 460 29.40 -20.70 7.08
CA ALA A 460 29.88 -20.05 8.30
C ALA A 460 28.96 -20.30 9.50
N VAL A 461 27.64 -20.22 9.33
CA VAL A 461 26.64 -20.52 10.36
C VAL A 461 26.70 -22.01 10.73
N ALA A 462 26.74 -22.91 9.75
CA ALA A 462 26.88 -24.33 9.99
C ALA A 462 28.17 -24.65 10.77
N ALA A 463 29.30 -24.03 10.40
CA ALA A 463 30.55 -24.17 11.12
C ALA A 463 30.47 -23.64 12.56
N ALA A 464 29.82 -22.49 12.77
CA ALA A 464 29.62 -21.91 14.10
C ALA A 464 28.72 -22.79 14.99
N LEU A 465 27.63 -23.33 14.45
CA LEU A 465 26.75 -24.26 15.15
C LEU A 465 27.46 -25.58 15.50
N LEU A 466 28.24 -26.12 14.57
CA LEU A 466 29.07 -27.32 14.83
C LEU A 466 30.13 -27.07 15.90
N GLU A 467 30.78 -25.91 15.90
CA GLU A 467 31.75 -25.55 16.93
C GLU A 467 31.08 -25.33 18.30
N ASP A 468 29.91 -24.69 18.36
CA ASP A 468 29.15 -24.55 19.61
C ASP A 468 28.70 -25.91 20.14
N ASP A 469 28.21 -26.80 19.27
CA ASP A 469 27.87 -28.17 19.64
C ASP A 469 29.11 -28.94 20.15
N HIS A 470 30.25 -28.83 19.46
CA HIS A 470 31.52 -29.40 19.91
C HIS A 470 31.98 -28.84 21.26
N ARG A 471 31.76 -27.55 21.54
CA ARG A 471 32.08 -26.93 22.83
C ARG A 471 31.18 -27.44 23.95
N ARG A 472 29.88 -27.57 23.68
CA ARG A 472 28.91 -28.14 24.64
C ARG A 472 29.18 -29.60 24.94
N HIS A 473 29.65 -30.37 23.95
CA HIS A 473 30.04 -31.78 24.09
C HIS A 473 31.48 -32.01 24.57
N ARG A 474 32.31 -30.97 24.59
CA ARG A 474 33.59 -31.00 25.28
C ARG A 474 33.33 -31.00 26.78
N ALA A 475 33.48 -32.17 27.41
CA ALA A 475 33.48 -32.28 28.86
C ALA A 475 34.44 -31.23 29.45
N PRO A 476 34.01 -30.40 30.42
CA PRO A 476 34.90 -29.44 31.03
C PRO A 476 36.09 -30.21 31.61
N ARG A 477 37.30 -29.89 31.17
CA ARG A 477 38.50 -30.32 31.88
C ARG A 477 38.47 -29.59 33.23
N ILE A 478 37.95 -30.27 34.24
CA ILE A 478 38.25 -29.91 35.62
C ILE A 478 39.72 -30.22 35.80
N GLU A 479 40.58 -29.22 35.59
CA GLU A 479 41.91 -29.30 36.16
C GLU A 479 41.74 -29.38 37.69
N PRO A 480 42.40 -30.32 38.38
CA PRO A 480 42.31 -30.39 39.83
C PRO A 480 42.88 -29.08 40.37
N SER A 481 41.99 -28.21 40.85
CA SER A 481 42.40 -26.92 41.39
C SER A 481 43.38 -27.18 42.54
N ALA A 482 44.62 -26.73 42.38
CA ALA A 482 45.44 -26.44 43.54
C ALA A 482 44.60 -25.50 44.43
N VAL A 483 44.45 -25.88 45.70
CA VAL A 483 43.64 -25.22 46.73
C VAL A 483 43.68 -23.70 46.57
N GLU A 484 42.64 -23.10 45.98
CA GLU A 484 42.51 -21.65 45.93
C GLU A 484 42.01 -21.13 47.28
N PRO A 485 42.58 -20.02 47.78
CA PRO A 485 42.14 -19.41 49.03
C PRO A 485 40.72 -18.85 48.86
N VAL A 486 39.89 -19.06 49.88
CA VAL A 486 38.50 -18.57 49.98
C VAL A 486 38.37 -17.14 49.43
N SER A 487 37.51 -16.97 48.42
CA SER A 487 37.30 -15.70 47.71
C SER A 487 36.94 -14.55 48.68
N GLY A 488 37.38 -13.34 48.37
CA GLY A 488 37.15 -12.15 49.20
C GLY A 488 35.68 -11.88 49.50
N TRP A 489 34.78 -12.27 48.58
CA TRP A 489 33.33 -12.20 48.74
C TRP A 489 32.79 -13.13 49.83
N ARG A 490 33.35 -14.34 49.99
CA ARG A 490 32.98 -15.24 51.08
C ARG A 490 33.46 -14.76 52.45
N ARG A 491 34.57 -14.02 52.53
CA ARG A 491 35.01 -13.38 53.77
C ARG A 491 34.15 -12.18 54.14
N ALA A 492 33.73 -11.38 53.16
CA ALA A 492 32.89 -10.20 53.38
C ALA A 492 31.45 -10.54 53.80
N GLY A 493 30.96 -11.75 53.45
CA GLY A 493 29.63 -12.23 53.81
C GLY A 493 29.52 -12.97 55.14
N MET A 494 30.61 -13.16 55.90
CA MET A 494 30.52 -13.76 57.23
C MET A 494 30.12 -12.68 58.26
N PRO A 495 28.94 -12.78 58.89
CA PRO A 495 28.54 -11.84 59.92
C PRO A 495 29.52 -11.97 61.09
N GLY A 496 30.17 -10.86 61.45
CA GLY A 496 30.95 -10.75 62.66
C GLY A 496 30.06 -10.92 63.89
N GLY A 497 29.87 -12.16 64.31
CA GLY A 497 29.33 -12.54 65.61
C GLY A 497 30.44 -12.52 66.65
N SER A 498 30.28 -11.66 67.64
CA SER A 498 31.10 -11.47 68.84
C SER A 498 31.47 -12.75 69.61
N ALA A 499 32.72 -12.82 70.04
CA ALA A 499 33.13 -13.22 71.39
C ALA A 499 34.30 -12.33 71.82
#